data_AF-A0A453FZX2-F1
#
_entry.id   AF-A0A453FZX2-F1
#
_cell.length_a   1.000
_cell.length_b   1.000
_cell.length_c   1.000
_cell.angle_alpha   90.00
_cell.angle_beta   90.00
_cell.angle_gamma   90.00
#
_symmetry.space_group_name_H-M   'P 1'
#
loop_
_entity.id
_entity.type
_entity.pdbx_description
1 polymer ?
#
loop_
_entity_poly.entity_id
_entity_poly.type
_entity_poly.pdbx_seq_one_letter_code
_entity_poly.pdbx_strand_id
1 'polypeptide(L)' 'VMYEVFPMSFLMEEAGGQSFTGKGRSLDLIPTDIHERSPIFLGSSDDVEEIKALYAEEAKKAGSA' A
#
# COMPACT_ATOMS: atom_id res chain seq x y z
N VAL A 1 -9.52 -3.72 -5.95
CA VAL A 1 -9.44 -2.72 -4.85
C VAL A 1 -10.67 -2.82 -3.97
N MET A 2 -11.87 -2.65 -4.53
CA MET A 2 -13.13 -2.59 -3.76
C MET A 2 -13.41 -3.78 -2.83
N TYR A 3 -13.19 -5.01 -3.28
CA TYR A 3 -13.65 -6.23 -2.58
C TYR A 3 -12.54 -7.09 -1.98
N GLU A 4 -11.28 -6.64 -2.06
CA GLU A 4 -10.13 -7.36 -1.49
C GLU A 4 -9.22 -6.40 -0.71
N VAL A 5 -8.76 -5.34 -1.39
CA VAL A 5 -7.81 -4.36 -0.84
C VAL A 5 -8.47 -3.59 0.30
N PHE A 6 -9.59 -2.87 0.05
CA PHE A 6 -10.20 -2.03 1.09
C PHE A 6 -10.66 -2.80 2.33
N PRO A 7 -11.37 -3.96 2.22
CA PRO A 7 -11.79 -4.69 3.40
C PRO A 7 -10.60 -5.18 4.24
N MET A 8 -9.55 -5.72 3.60
CA MET A 8 -8.37 -6.22 4.31
C MET A 8 -7.53 -5.08 4.91
N SER A 9 -7.38 -3.96 4.20
CA SER A 9 -6.71 -2.76 4.70
C SER A 9 -7.40 -2.18 5.93
N PHE A 10 -8.74 -2.10 5.90
CA PHE A 10 -9.51 -1.61 7.05
C PHE A 10 -9.29 -2.47 8.29
N LEU A 11 -9.41 -3.80 8.16
CA LEU A 11 -9.16 -4.71 9.28
C LEU A 11 -7.73 -4.62 9.81
N MET A 12 -6.74 -4.49 8.91
CA MET A 12 -5.33 -4.41 9.31
C MET A 12 -5.03 -3.12 10.06
N GLU A 13 -5.54 -1.99 9.59
CA GLU A 13 -5.31 -0.69 10.23
C GLU A 13 -6.03 -0.60 11.59
N GLU A 14 -7.25 -1.14 11.72
CA GLU A 14 -7.95 -1.24 13.01
C GLU A 14 -7.22 -2.17 14.00
N ALA A 15 -6.46 -3.14 13.50
CA ALA A 15 -5.60 -4.00 14.32
C ALA A 15 -4.26 -3.34 14.70
N GLY A 16 -4.03 -2.07 14.31
CA GLY A 16 -2.79 -1.33 14.57
C GLY A 16 -1.64 -1.65 13.62
N GLY A 17 -1.91 -2.40 12.54
CA GLY A 17 -0.99 -2.62 11.44
C GLY A 17 -1.07 -1.51 10.40
N GLN A 18 -0.42 -1.74 9.27
CA GLN A 18 -0.42 -0.80 8.14
C GLN A 18 -0.83 -1.45 6.83
N SER A 19 -1.27 -0.62 5.89
CA SER A 19 -1.52 -1.02 4.51
C SER A 19 -0.97 -0.02 3.50
N PHE A 20 -0.21 -0.50 2.52
CA PHE A 20 0.54 0.29 1.55
C PHE A 20 0.46 -0.30 0.14
N THR A 21 0.33 0.53 -0.89
CA THR A 21 0.16 0.08 -2.29
C THR A 21 1.43 0.16 -3.14
N GLY A 22 2.58 0.41 -2.53
CA GLY A 22 3.79 0.76 -3.27
C GLY A 22 3.88 2.26 -3.61
N LYS A 23 2.79 3.01 -3.45
CA LYS A 23 2.73 4.46 -3.70
C LYS A 23 2.21 5.27 -2.51
N GLY A 24 1.25 4.72 -1.78
CA GLY A 24 0.63 5.40 -0.64
C GLY A 24 -0.22 4.46 0.20
N ARG A 25 -0.94 5.01 1.17
CA ARG A 25 -1.86 4.25 2.03
C ARG A 25 -3.01 3.67 1.20
N SER A 26 -3.34 2.41 1.46
CA SER A 26 -4.35 1.69 0.67
C SER A 26 -5.75 2.27 0.76
N LEU A 27 -6.17 2.81 1.91
CA LEU A 27 -7.51 3.38 2.09
C LEU A 27 -7.67 4.79 1.50
N ASP A 28 -6.57 5.44 1.07
CA ASP A 28 -6.61 6.76 0.44
C ASP A 28 -6.74 6.66 -1.10
N LEU A 29 -6.78 5.44 -1.66
CA LEU A 29 -7.00 5.21 -3.08
C LEU A 29 -8.41 5.67 -3.49
N ILE A 30 -8.47 6.45 -4.57
CA ILE A 30 -9.73 6.80 -5.24
C ILE A 30 -9.83 5.93 -6.51
N PRO A 31 -10.59 4.83 -6.49
CA PRO A 31 -10.73 3.95 -7.65
C PRO A 31 -11.55 4.62 -8.75
N THR A 32 -11.18 4.34 -9.99
CA THR A 32 -11.84 4.80 -11.22
C THR A 32 -12.78 3.76 -11.83
N ASP A 33 -12.64 2.48 -11.45
CA ASP A 33 -13.47 1.37 -11.89
C ASP A 33 -13.78 0.41 -10.73
N ILE A 34 -14.94 -0.27 -10.76
CA ILE A 34 -15.36 -1.20 -9.70
C ILE A 34 -14.46 -2.45 -9.60
N HIS A 35 -13.80 -2.84 -10.69
CA HIS A 35 -12.88 -3.98 -10.78
C HIS A 35 -11.41 -3.55 -10.81
N GLU A 36 -11.10 -2.29 -10.49
CA GLU A 36 -9.74 -1.80 -10.44
C GLU A 36 -8.87 -2.69 -9.54
N ARG A 37 -7.65 -2.99 -9.98
CA ARG A 37 -6.68 -3.80 -9.23
C ARG A 37 -5.56 -2.90 -8.73
N SER A 38 -5.05 -3.21 -7.54
CA SER A 38 -3.88 -2.54 -6.97
C SER A 38 -2.99 -3.59 -6.32
N PRO A 39 -1.65 -3.47 -6.41
CA PRO A 39 -0.77 -4.14 -5.45
C PRO A 39 -1.09 -3.68 -4.03
N ILE A 40 -0.81 -4.53 -3.06
CA ILE A 40 -1.00 -4.24 -1.64
C ILE A 40 0.06 -4.98 -0.82
N PHE A 41 0.62 -4.25 0.14
CA PHE A 41 1.41 -4.72 1.26
C PHE A 41 0.60 -4.40 2.52
N LEU A 42 0.41 -5.38 3.40
CA LEU A 42 -0.31 -5.20 4.65
C LEU A 42 0.30 -6.10 5.72
N GLY A 43 0.38 -5.63 6.96
CA GLY A 43 1.04 -6.39 8.02
C GLY A 43 1.49 -5.52 9.19
N SER A 44 2.54 -5.99 9.87
CA SER A 44 3.17 -5.24 10.96
C SER A 44 3.68 -3.89 10.46
N SER A 45 3.57 -2.86 11.29
CA SER A 45 3.98 -1.51 10.92
C SER A 45 5.47 -1.46 10.56
N ASP A 46 6.31 -2.16 11.31
CA ASP A 46 7.76 -2.16 11.11
C ASP A 46 8.15 -2.78 9.75
N ASP A 47 7.54 -3.92 9.38
CA ASP A 47 7.81 -4.57 8.09
C ASP A 47 7.31 -3.70 6.91
N VAL A 48 6.15 -3.07 7.07
CA VAL A 48 5.59 -2.20 6.01
C VAL A 48 6.42 -0.93 5.83
N GLU A 49 6.98 -0.35 6.90
CA GLU A 49 7.90 0.79 6.81
C GLU A 49 9.23 0.39 6.13
N GLU A 50 9.76 -0.81 6.36
CA GLU A 50 10.92 -1.32 5.63
C GLU A 50 10.63 -1.39 4.12
N ILE A 51 9.47 -1.92 3.73
CA ILE A 51 9.05 -1.98 2.32
C ILE A 51 8.93 -0.58 1.73
N LYS A 52 8.33 0.39 2.46
CA LYS A 52 8.24 1.79 1.99
C LYS A 52 9.62 2.39 1.73
N ALA A 53 10.59 2.14 2.60
CA ALA A 53 11.96 2.63 2.42
C ALA A 53 12.60 2.04 1.15
N LEU A 54 12.42 0.75 0.90
CA LEU A 54 12.91 0.10 -0.33
C LEU A 54 12.30 0.71 -1.59
N TYR A 55 10.99 0.95 -1.60
CA TYR A 55 10.30 1.61 -2.71
C TYR A 55 10.77 3.05 -2.94
N ALA A 56 11.04 3.79 -1.86
CA ALA A 56 11.58 5.15 -1.95
C ALA A 56 13.00 5.17 -2.55
N GLU A 57 13.85 4.20 -2.19
CA GLU A 57 15.19 4.06 -2.75
C GLU A 57 15.16 3.65 -4.23
N GLU A 58 14.29 2.72 -4.62
CA GLU A 58 14.05 2.35 -6.02
C GLU A 58 13.62 3.57 -6.85
N ALA A 59 12.69 4.38 -6.34
CA ALA A 59 12.21 5.59 -7.02
C ALA A 59 13.33 6.62 -7.24
N LYS A 60 14.24 6.79 -6.27
CA LYS A 60 15.42 7.68 -6.42
C LYS A 60 16.37 7.19 -7.51
N LYS A 61 16.63 5.88 -7.59
CA LYS A 61 17.50 5.28 -8.61
C LYS A 61 16.92 5.40 -10.01
N ALA A 62 15.60 5.26 -10.15
CA ALA A 62 14.91 5.41 -11.43
C ALA A 62 14.92 6.87 -11.94
N GLY A 63 14.95 7.86 -11.04
CA GLY A 63 15.02 9.29 -11.39
C GLY A 63 16.42 9.84 -11.66
N SER A 64 17.48 9.05 -11.44
CA SER A 64 18.88 9.43 -11.69
C SER A 64 19.44 8.92 -13.03
N ALA A 65 18.58 8.52 -13.95
CA ALA A 65 18.91 8.04 -15.30
C ALA A 65 18.36 8.98 -16.38
#